data_AF-A0A074N3T3-F1
#
_entry.id   AF-A0A074N3T3-F1
#
_cell.length_a   1.000
_cell.length_b   1.000
_cell.length_c   1.000
_cell.angle_alpha   90.00
_cell.angle_beta   90.00
_cell.angle_gamma   90.00
#
_symmetry.space_group_name_H-M   'P 1'
#
loop_
_entity.id
_entity.type
_entity.pdbx_description
1 polymer ?
#
loop_
_entity_poly.entity_id
_entity_poly.type
_entity_poly.pdbx_seq_one_letter_code
_entity_poly.pdbx_strand_id
1 'polypeptide(L)'
;MCAGVPAIESRRSSVGLVAIVVLAATAGITATNALAFSRADSVVWQWHAATGGWINPNLVLFLSLTALIVGGLIIAKGGLRLADLGLAPGWVALLAGLLLAGWLAANALAVIATILAGAPVEYHGSWQEHGAGNVVGLFAAMVLGTALFEETVFRGYLLPQLHFALSGRIAGERLRLAAALVGSAAIFALWHLPTILLNGSAGLAAIFGALAYMMLGGILLSLLYLRTARLEVAIAGHALVNAPTLIVASPVSGSLLAGVVGVAAILAGPLLVGRNHSFGLARPVAV
;
A
#
# COMPACT_ATOMS: atom_id res chain seq x y z
N MET A 1 20.23 -28.10 2.73
CA MET A 1 20.52 -26.73 2.28
C MET A 1 19.61 -25.78 3.04
N CYS A 2 20.13 -24.98 3.96
CA CYS A 2 19.33 -23.95 4.63
C CYS A 2 18.93 -22.91 3.59
N ALA A 3 17.66 -22.85 3.21
CA ALA A 3 17.16 -21.82 2.32
C ALA A 3 17.44 -20.45 2.98
N GLY A 4 18.38 -19.70 2.41
CA GLY A 4 18.74 -18.38 2.89
C GLY A 4 17.57 -17.41 2.77
N VAL A 5 17.63 -16.33 3.55
CA VAL A 5 16.72 -15.20 3.38
C VAL A 5 16.82 -14.72 1.92
N PRO A 6 15.70 -14.54 1.19
CA PRO A 6 15.70 -14.18 -0.23
C PRO A 6 16.40 -12.84 -0.43
N ALA A 7 17.03 -12.70 -1.59
CA ALA A 7 17.35 -11.40 -2.13
C ALA A 7 16.11 -10.81 -2.81
N ILE A 8 15.91 -9.51 -2.66
CA ILE A 8 15.06 -8.73 -3.56
C ILE A 8 15.98 -8.28 -4.68
N GLU A 9 15.99 -9.02 -5.77
CA GLU A 9 16.75 -8.63 -6.97
C GLU A 9 16.10 -7.41 -7.58
N SER A 10 16.84 -6.30 -7.66
CA SER A 10 16.31 -5.04 -8.20
C SER A 10 17.39 -4.28 -8.95
N ARG A 11 17.04 -3.74 -10.12
CA ARG A 11 17.99 -2.96 -10.93
C ARG A 11 18.23 -1.60 -10.30
N ARG A 12 19.48 -1.12 -10.36
CA ARG A 12 19.82 0.25 -9.94
C ARG A 12 19.35 1.27 -10.97
N SER A 13 18.62 2.26 -10.51
CA SER A 13 18.33 3.48 -11.27
C SER A 13 19.33 4.58 -10.92
N SER A 14 19.51 5.55 -11.83
CA SER A 14 20.29 6.73 -11.52
C SER A 14 19.60 7.59 -10.46
N VAL A 15 20.36 8.30 -9.64
CA VAL A 15 19.81 9.20 -8.60
C VAL A 15 18.88 10.25 -9.22
N GLY A 16 19.20 10.75 -10.43
CA GLY A 16 18.34 11.66 -11.17
C GLY A 16 16.99 11.05 -11.53
N LEU A 17 16.95 9.79 -11.97
CA LEU A 17 15.67 9.12 -12.26
C LEU A 17 14.85 8.90 -10.99
N VAL A 18 15.49 8.51 -9.88
CA VAL A 18 14.80 8.35 -8.59
C VAL A 18 14.16 9.67 -8.15
N ALA A 19 14.89 10.79 -8.24
CA ALA A 19 14.36 12.11 -7.93
C ALA A 19 13.19 12.48 -8.85
N ILE A 20 13.30 12.24 -10.16
CA ILE A 20 12.22 12.50 -11.12
C ILE A 20 10.97 11.69 -10.78
N VAL A 21 11.10 10.40 -10.44
CA VAL A 21 9.95 9.55 -10.05
C VAL A 21 9.26 10.10 -8.81
N VAL A 22 10.00 10.44 -7.76
CA VAL A 22 9.44 11.00 -6.52
C VAL A 22 8.75 12.33 -6.80
N LEU A 23 9.39 13.24 -7.54
CA LEU A 23 8.82 14.54 -7.87
C LEU A 23 7.58 14.41 -8.75
N ALA A 24 7.60 13.54 -9.76
CA ALA A 24 6.45 13.28 -10.64
C ALA A 24 5.29 12.66 -9.87
N ALA A 25 5.55 11.73 -8.94
CA ALA A 25 4.51 11.16 -8.07
C ALA A 25 3.90 12.22 -7.14
N THR A 26 4.72 13.06 -6.51
CA THR A 26 4.25 14.17 -5.65
C THR A 26 3.44 15.18 -6.44
N ALA A 27 3.93 15.63 -7.60
CA ALA A 27 3.23 16.58 -8.45
C ALA A 27 1.93 15.98 -8.99
N GLY A 28 1.96 14.73 -9.44
CA GLY A 28 0.80 13.99 -9.91
C GLY A 28 -0.30 13.94 -8.86
N ILE A 29 0.02 13.50 -7.63
CA ILE A 29 -0.98 13.42 -6.55
C ILE A 29 -1.46 14.79 -6.09
N THR A 30 -0.58 15.79 -6.02
CA THR A 30 -1.00 17.16 -5.68
C THR A 30 -1.98 17.68 -6.73
N ALA A 31 -1.68 17.47 -8.01
CA ALA A 31 -2.55 17.89 -9.11
C ALA A 31 -3.88 17.13 -9.12
N THR A 32 -3.87 15.81 -8.93
CA THR A 32 -5.11 15.03 -8.87
C THR A 32 -5.96 15.42 -7.67
N ASN A 33 -5.36 15.76 -6.53
CA ASN A 33 -6.10 16.29 -5.40
C ASN A 33 -6.74 17.64 -5.70
N ALA A 34 -5.95 18.60 -6.21
CA ALA A 34 -6.41 19.96 -6.46
C ALA A 34 -7.42 20.08 -7.62
N LEU A 35 -7.28 19.24 -8.65
CA LEU A 35 -8.06 19.35 -9.89
C LEU A 35 -9.21 18.35 -9.98
N ALA A 36 -9.16 17.25 -9.22
CA ALA A 36 -10.16 16.20 -9.28
C ALA A 36 -10.80 15.91 -7.92
N PHE A 37 -10.05 15.47 -6.91
CA PHE A 37 -10.65 15.05 -5.63
C PHE A 37 -11.36 16.17 -4.89
N SER A 38 -10.75 17.36 -4.78
CA SER A 38 -11.35 18.51 -4.08
C SER A 38 -12.53 19.14 -4.84
N ARG A 39 -12.79 18.68 -6.06
CA ARG A 39 -13.76 19.24 -6.99
C ARG A 39 -14.87 18.25 -7.29
N ALA A 40 -15.95 18.31 -6.51
CA ALA A 40 -17.12 17.44 -6.71
C ALA A 40 -17.75 17.58 -8.11
N ASP A 41 -17.50 18.69 -8.82
CA ASP A 41 -17.92 18.93 -10.19
C ASP A 41 -17.01 18.29 -11.25
N SER A 42 -15.88 17.70 -10.86
CA SER A 42 -14.93 17.10 -11.81
C SER A 42 -15.49 15.87 -12.50
N VAL A 43 -14.98 15.58 -13.70
CA VAL A 43 -15.45 14.47 -14.55
C VAL A 43 -15.37 13.11 -13.84
N VAL A 44 -14.38 12.90 -12.98
CA VAL A 44 -14.23 11.62 -12.26
C VAL A 44 -15.33 11.41 -11.21
N TRP A 45 -15.79 12.48 -10.56
CA TRP A 45 -16.92 12.42 -9.63
C TRP A 45 -18.25 12.30 -10.38
N GLN A 46 -18.38 12.89 -11.57
CA GLN A 46 -19.53 12.67 -12.43
C GLN A 46 -19.64 11.19 -12.88
N TRP A 47 -18.54 10.56 -13.27
CA TRP A 47 -18.52 9.12 -13.59
C TRP A 47 -18.85 8.25 -12.39
N HIS A 48 -18.31 8.60 -11.22
CA HIS A 48 -18.63 7.92 -9.97
C HIS A 48 -20.13 7.94 -9.67
N ALA A 49 -20.76 9.11 -9.75
CA ALA A 49 -22.20 9.25 -9.58
C ALA A 49 -22.99 8.48 -10.66
N ALA A 50 -22.62 8.63 -11.94
CA ALA A 50 -23.30 7.99 -13.06
C ALA A 50 -23.24 6.45 -13.01
N THR A 51 -22.21 5.90 -12.37
CA THR A 51 -22.03 4.45 -12.20
C THR A 51 -22.50 3.96 -10.84
N GLY A 52 -23.12 4.78 -10.01
CA GLY A 52 -23.54 4.36 -8.66
C GLY A 52 -22.37 3.88 -7.79
N GLY A 53 -21.17 4.40 -8.02
CA GLY A 53 -19.97 4.11 -7.23
C GLY A 53 -19.01 3.08 -7.81
N TRP A 54 -19.42 2.30 -8.81
CA TRP A 54 -18.59 1.22 -9.38
C TRP A 54 -17.26 1.73 -9.96
N ILE A 55 -17.27 2.91 -10.59
CA ILE A 55 -16.04 3.60 -11.00
C ILE A 55 -15.70 4.64 -9.93
N ASN A 56 -14.78 4.27 -9.04
CA ASN A 56 -14.29 5.18 -8.01
C ASN A 56 -13.23 6.15 -8.57
N PRO A 57 -13.21 7.44 -8.17
CA PRO A 57 -12.20 8.39 -8.64
C PRO A 57 -10.75 7.95 -8.39
N ASN A 58 -10.48 7.25 -7.27
CA ASN A 58 -9.15 6.69 -7.01
C ASN A 58 -8.70 5.74 -8.11
N LEU A 59 -9.61 4.91 -8.64
CA LEU A 59 -9.27 3.95 -9.67
C LEU A 59 -8.77 4.67 -10.93
N VAL A 60 -9.52 5.66 -11.41
CA VAL A 60 -9.21 6.39 -12.64
C VAL A 60 -7.87 7.13 -12.51
N LEU A 61 -7.69 7.85 -11.40
CA LEU A 61 -6.53 8.71 -11.20
C LEU A 61 -5.25 7.88 -10.96
N PHE A 62 -5.30 6.88 -10.09
CA PHE A 62 -4.14 6.07 -9.79
C PHE A 62 -3.78 5.07 -10.90
N LEU A 63 -4.74 4.59 -11.70
CA LEU A 63 -4.40 3.83 -12.91
C LEU A 63 -3.63 4.69 -13.91
N SER A 64 -4.04 5.96 -14.07
CA SER A 64 -3.35 6.91 -14.95
C SER A 64 -1.92 7.18 -14.45
N LEU A 65 -1.75 7.41 -13.15
CA LEU A 65 -0.42 7.57 -12.53
C LEU A 65 0.43 6.30 -12.63
N THR A 66 -0.19 5.12 -12.48
CA THR A 66 0.50 3.83 -12.67
C THR A 66 1.02 3.70 -14.09
N ALA A 67 0.19 3.97 -15.10
CA ALA A 67 0.63 3.90 -16.50
C ALA A 67 1.80 4.87 -16.78
N LEU A 68 1.68 6.13 -16.33
CA LEU A 68 2.67 7.17 -16.63
C LEU A 68 3.98 7.01 -15.84
N ILE A 69 3.89 6.80 -14.53
CA ILE A 69 5.06 6.78 -13.64
C ILE A 69 5.65 5.38 -13.55
N VAL A 70 4.82 4.36 -13.26
CA VAL A 70 5.32 2.99 -13.15
C VAL A 70 5.64 2.45 -14.55
N GLY A 71 4.69 2.51 -15.48
CA GLY A 71 4.91 2.05 -16.85
C GLY A 71 5.96 2.88 -17.61
N GLY A 72 5.82 4.20 -17.60
CA GLY A 72 6.70 5.09 -18.35
C GLY A 72 8.07 5.33 -17.71
N LEU A 73 8.12 5.78 -16.46
CA LEU A 73 9.39 6.19 -15.84
C LEU A 73 10.17 5.02 -15.22
N ILE A 74 9.51 4.15 -14.47
CA ILE A 74 10.17 3.04 -13.76
C ILE A 74 10.49 1.88 -14.72
N ILE A 75 9.51 1.41 -15.48
CA ILE A 75 9.66 0.24 -16.36
C ILE A 75 10.32 0.65 -17.68
N ALA A 76 9.69 1.52 -18.48
CA ALA A 76 10.19 1.81 -19.83
C ALA A 76 11.51 2.61 -19.81
N LYS A 77 11.60 3.69 -19.01
CA LYS A 77 12.82 4.51 -18.93
C LYS A 77 13.86 3.94 -17.96
N GLY A 78 13.45 3.43 -16.81
CA GLY A 78 14.35 2.83 -15.82
C GLY A 78 14.82 1.42 -16.17
N GLY A 79 14.15 0.74 -17.10
CA GLY A 79 14.48 -0.61 -17.52
C GLY A 79 14.18 -1.68 -16.48
N LEU A 80 13.34 -1.37 -15.48
CA LEU A 80 12.88 -2.35 -14.49
C LEU A 80 11.79 -3.24 -15.07
N ARG A 81 11.76 -4.49 -14.61
CA ARG A 81 10.68 -5.45 -14.85
C ARG A 81 9.81 -5.57 -13.61
N LEU A 82 8.61 -6.11 -13.75
CA LEU A 82 7.74 -6.41 -12.60
C LEU A 82 8.43 -7.30 -11.55
N ALA A 83 9.26 -8.25 -11.99
CA ALA A 83 10.07 -9.07 -11.10
C ALA A 83 11.07 -8.27 -10.25
N ASP A 84 11.64 -7.20 -10.82
CA ASP A 84 12.61 -6.33 -10.13
C ASP A 84 11.93 -5.45 -9.05
N LEU A 85 10.59 -5.41 -9.07
CA LEU A 85 9.71 -4.73 -8.10
C LEU A 85 9.13 -5.72 -7.06
N GLY A 86 9.44 -7.02 -7.19
CA GLY A 86 8.93 -8.08 -6.30
C GLY A 86 7.61 -8.72 -6.74
N LEU A 87 7.16 -8.53 -7.98
CA LEU A 87 6.00 -9.22 -8.55
C LEU A 87 6.43 -10.42 -9.40
N ALA A 88 6.22 -11.64 -8.86
CA ALA A 88 6.57 -12.88 -9.55
C ALA A 88 5.48 -13.33 -10.54
N PRO A 89 5.78 -14.27 -11.46
CA PRO A 89 4.74 -14.91 -12.28
C PRO A 89 3.59 -15.46 -11.41
N GLY A 90 2.35 -15.25 -11.85
CA GLY A 90 1.16 -15.65 -11.10
C GLY A 90 0.80 -14.74 -9.91
N TRP A 91 1.44 -13.57 -9.75
CA TRP A 91 1.17 -12.63 -8.65
C TRP A 91 -0.32 -12.25 -8.54
N VAL A 92 -1.06 -12.16 -9.65
CA VAL A 92 -2.50 -11.83 -9.64
C VAL A 92 -3.32 -12.87 -8.89
N ALA A 93 -3.06 -14.16 -9.13
CA ALA A 93 -3.76 -15.25 -8.45
C ALA A 93 -3.40 -15.27 -6.95
N LEU A 94 -2.13 -15.03 -6.62
CA LEU A 94 -1.71 -14.92 -5.22
C LEU A 94 -2.35 -13.71 -4.53
N LEU A 95 -2.37 -12.54 -5.20
CA LEU A 95 -3.01 -11.33 -4.70
C LEU A 95 -4.50 -11.59 -4.40
N ALA A 96 -5.22 -12.20 -5.32
CA ALA A 96 -6.62 -12.56 -5.12
C ALA A 96 -6.81 -13.49 -3.91
N GLY A 97 -5.96 -14.51 -3.77
CA GLY A 97 -5.97 -15.42 -2.61
C GLY A 97 -5.68 -14.71 -1.28
N LEU A 98 -4.71 -13.79 -1.27
CA LEU A 98 -4.35 -12.99 -0.08
C LEU A 98 -5.46 -12.03 0.31
N LEU A 99 -6.08 -11.35 -0.66
CA LEU A 99 -7.22 -10.47 -0.43
C LEU A 99 -8.40 -11.24 0.15
N LEU A 100 -8.74 -12.40 -0.42
CA LEU A 100 -9.81 -13.25 0.09
C LEU A 100 -9.53 -13.75 1.51
N ALA A 101 -8.33 -14.29 1.75
CA ALA A 101 -7.94 -14.80 3.07
C ALA A 101 -7.91 -13.68 4.13
N GLY A 102 -7.34 -12.53 3.80
CA GLY A 102 -7.28 -11.38 4.69
C GLY A 102 -8.65 -10.79 4.98
N TRP A 103 -9.52 -10.69 3.97
CA TRP A 103 -10.90 -10.24 4.13
C TRP A 103 -11.73 -11.19 4.99
N LEU A 104 -11.62 -12.50 4.79
CA LEU A 104 -12.29 -13.50 5.64
C LEU A 104 -11.80 -13.40 7.09
N ALA A 105 -10.50 -13.25 7.31
CA ALA A 105 -9.93 -13.08 8.64
C ALA A 105 -10.43 -11.78 9.31
N ALA A 106 -10.46 -10.66 8.59
CA ALA A 106 -10.95 -9.39 9.12
C ALA A 106 -12.45 -9.46 9.51
N ASN A 107 -13.28 -10.14 8.69
CA ASN A 107 -14.70 -10.37 9.02
C ASN A 107 -14.87 -11.31 10.22
N ALA A 108 -14.06 -12.38 10.32
CA ALA A 108 -14.09 -13.28 11.48
C ALA A 108 -13.72 -12.52 12.76
N LEU A 109 -12.69 -11.67 12.71
CA LEU A 109 -12.30 -10.83 13.84
C LEU A 109 -13.38 -9.80 14.19
N ALA A 110 -14.08 -9.23 13.20
CA ALA A 110 -15.21 -8.33 13.43
C ALA A 110 -16.34 -9.04 14.19
N VAL A 111 -16.73 -10.24 13.77
CA VAL A 111 -17.73 -11.06 14.47
C VAL A 111 -17.30 -11.36 15.90
N ILE A 112 -16.05 -11.80 16.10
CA ILE A 112 -15.50 -12.08 17.43
C ILE A 112 -15.54 -10.84 18.31
N ALA A 113 -15.08 -9.68 17.81
CA ALA A 113 -15.08 -8.44 18.56
C ALA A 113 -16.50 -8.01 18.97
N THR A 114 -17.47 -8.15 18.08
CA THR A 114 -18.88 -7.85 18.35
C THR A 114 -19.47 -8.78 19.42
N ILE A 115 -19.22 -10.09 19.33
CA ILE A 115 -19.67 -11.06 20.35
C ILE A 115 -19.04 -10.77 21.70
N LEU A 116 -17.74 -10.51 21.75
CA LEU A 116 -17.02 -10.21 23.00
C LEU A 116 -17.47 -8.89 23.64
N ALA A 117 -17.95 -7.94 22.83
CA ALA A 117 -18.54 -6.69 23.31
C ALA A 117 -20.00 -6.85 23.79
N GLY A 118 -20.61 -8.03 23.66
CA GLY A 118 -22.02 -8.26 23.99
C GLY A 118 -22.99 -7.53 23.05
N ALA A 119 -22.53 -7.11 21.87
CA ALA A 119 -23.33 -6.43 20.87
C ALA A 119 -23.99 -7.42 19.90
N PRO A 120 -25.16 -7.09 19.31
CA PRO A 120 -25.78 -7.92 18.28
C PRO A 120 -24.92 -7.96 17.01
N VAL A 121 -24.88 -9.12 16.35
CA VAL A 121 -24.24 -9.27 15.03
C VAL A 121 -25.17 -8.72 13.96
N GLU A 122 -24.82 -7.54 13.47
CA GLU A 122 -25.59 -6.80 12.46
C GLU A 122 -24.80 -6.59 11.18
N TYR A 123 -25.50 -6.36 10.07
CA TYR A 123 -24.88 -5.96 8.82
C TYR A 123 -24.24 -4.57 8.95
N HIS A 124 -23.03 -4.41 8.40
CA HIS A 124 -22.33 -3.15 8.42
C HIS A 124 -23.10 -2.09 7.62
N GLY A 125 -23.40 -0.96 8.26
CA GLY A 125 -24.29 0.09 7.70
C GLY A 125 -23.83 0.63 6.35
N SER A 126 -22.52 0.64 6.07
CA SER A 126 -21.97 1.14 4.80
C SER A 126 -22.58 0.50 3.54
N TRP A 127 -22.98 -0.78 3.61
CA TRP A 127 -23.60 -1.48 2.48
C TRP A 127 -25.01 -0.97 2.17
N GLN A 128 -25.74 -0.49 3.18
CA GLN A 128 -27.08 0.07 3.04
C GLN A 128 -27.01 1.57 2.73
N GLU A 129 -26.17 2.30 3.45
CA GLU A 129 -26.04 3.77 3.33
C GLU A 129 -25.44 4.20 1.99
N HIS A 130 -24.38 3.51 1.55
CA HIS A 130 -23.63 3.89 0.35
C HIS A 130 -23.93 2.97 -0.84
N GLY A 131 -24.52 1.80 -0.60
CA GLY A 131 -24.78 0.79 -1.63
C GLY A 131 -23.54 -0.01 -2.03
N ALA A 132 -23.77 -1.19 -2.61
CA ALA A 132 -22.72 -2.12 -3.01
C ALA A 132 -21.73 -1.52 -4.02
N GLY A 133 -22.20 -0.69 -4.96
CA GLY A 133 -21.35 -0.07 -5.97
C GLY A 133 -20.25 0.80 -5.35
N ASN A 134 -20.57 1.61 -4.34
CA ASN A 134 -19.58 2.42 -3.63
C ASN A 134 -18.59 1.59 -2.81
N VAL A 135 -19.09 0.58 -2.08
CA VAL A 135 -18.26 -0.27 -1.22
C VAL A 135 -17.28 -1.11 -2.04
N VAL A 136 -17.79 -1.81 -3.06
CA VAL A 136 -16.97 -2.67 -3.93
C VAL A 136 -16.12 -1.81 -4.88
N GLY A 137 -16.67 -0.71 -5.41
CA GLY A 137 -15.94 0.21 -6.26
C GLY A 137 -14.73 0.82 -5.54
N LEU A 138 -14.87 1.23 -4.27
CA LEU A 138 -13.76 1.71 -3.46
C LEU A 138 -12.71 0.62 -3.23
N PHE A 139 -13.13 -0.61 -2.91
CA PHE A 139 -12.18 -1.73 -2.74
C PHE A 139 -11.40 -2.01 -4.02
N ALA A 140 -12.06 -2.07 -5.17
CA ALA A 140 -11.41 -2.22 -6.46
C ALA A 140 -10.43 -1.06 -6.74
N ALA A 141 -10.82 0.17 -6.40
CA ALA A 141 -9.95 1.35 -6.50
C ALA A 141 -8.68 1.23 -5.65
N MET A 142 -8.80 0.70 -4.44
CA MET A 142 -7.66 0.49 -3.55
C MET A 142 -6.75 -0.61 -4.07
N VAL A 143 -7.30 -1.75 -4.52
CA VAL A 143 -6.50 -2.87 -5.03
C VAL A 143 -5.77 -2.52 -6.33
N LEU A 144 -6.49 -1.99 -7.32
CA LEU A 144 -5.99 -1.80 -8.68
C LEU A 144 -5.42 -0.39 -8.94
N GLY A 145 -5.80 0.58 -8.12
CA GLY A 145 -5.33 1.96 -8.20
C GLY A 145 -4.33 2.25 -7.08
N THR A 146 -4.83 2.73 -5.95
CA THR A 146 -4.03 3.34 -4.88
C THR A 146 -2.93 2.42 -4.35
N ALA A 147 -3.26 1.24 -3.84
CA ALA A 147 -2.28 0.33 -3.26
C ALA A 147 -1.30 -0.20 -4.31
N LEU A 148 -1.78 -0.55 -5.52
CA LEU A 148 -0.90 -0.98 -6.61
C LEU A 148 0.15 0.09 -6.94
N PHE A 149 -0.30 1.33 -7.13
CA PHE A 149 0.59 2.45 -7.44
C PHE A 149 1.57 2.71 -6.30
N GLU A 150 1.06 2.95 -5.09
CA GLU A 150 1.85 3.38 -3.96
C GLU A 150 2.85 2.31 -3.53
N GLU A 151 2.44 1.05 -3.40
CA GLU A 151 3.37 0.00 -3.03
C GLU A 151 4.45 -0.19 -4.10
N THR A 152 4.10 -0.08 -5.38
CA THR A 152 5.10 -0.14 -6.45
C THR A 152 6.12 0.98 -6.35
N VAL A 153 5.68 2.23 -6.16
CA VAL A 153 6.57 3.38 -6.05
C VAL A 153 7.43 3.31 -4.80
N PHE A 154 6.85 3.01 -3.64
CA PHE A 154 7.54 3.14 -2.36
C PHE A 154 8.31 1.88 -1.94
N ARG A 155 7.74 0.69 -2.17
CA ARG A 155 8.31 -0.59 -1.72
C ARG A 155 9.03 -1.29 -2.84
N GLY A 156 8.37 -1.43 -4.00
CA GLY A 156 8.96 -2.06 -5.18
C GLY A 156 10.15 -1.27 -5.73
N TYR A 157 10.08 0.06 -5.71
CA TYR A 157 11.09 0.93 -6.30
C TYR A 157 11.92 1.73 -5.28
N LEU A 158 11.33 2.69 -4.58
CA LEU A 158 12.08 3.68 -3.78
C LEU A 158 12.91 3.04 -2.66
N LEU A 159 12.35 2.08 -1.92
CA LEU A 159 13.07 1.42 -0.82
C LEU A 159 14.36 0.73 -1.31
N PRO A 160 14.34 -0.15 -2.33
CA PRO A 160 15.57 -0.67 -2.94
C PRO A 160 16.56 0.42 -3.39
N GLN A 161 16.07 1.47 -4.07
CA GLN A 161 16.94 2.54 -4.56
C GLN A 161 17.60 3.33 -3.42
N LEU A 162 16.89 3.58 -2.32
CA LEU A 162 17.46 4.21 -1.12
C LEU A 162 18.54 3.32 -0.48
N HIS A 163 18.28 2.01 -0.36
CA HIS A 163 19.28 1.06 0.14
C HIS A 163 20.54 1.07 -0.73
N PHE A 164 20.39 1.06 -2.05
CA PHE A 164 21.50 1.15 -3.00
C PHE A 164 22.26 2.48 -2.93
N ALA A 165 21.56 3.59 -2.77
CA ALA A 165 22.16 4.92 -2.63
C ALA A 165 22.93 5.08 -1.30
N LEU A 166 22.54 4.37 -0.25
CA LEU A 166 23.24 4.34 1.03
C LEU A 166 24.46 3.41 1.03
N SER A 167 24.66 2.63 -0.04
CA SER A 167 25.84 1.79 -0.20
C SER A 167 27.12 2.63 -0.27
N GLY A 168 28.14 2.25 0.51
CA GLY A 168 29.39 3.01 0.64
C GLY A 168 29.32 4.19 1.61
N ARG A 169 28.11 4.60 2.06
CA ARG A 169 27.92 5.62 3.10
C ARG A 169 27.63 5.01 4.47
N ILE A 170 26.94 3.87 4.48
CA ILE A 170 26.65 3.09 5.68
C ILE A 170 27.24 1.69 5.50
N ALA A 171 28.25 1.34 6.29
CA ALA A 171 28.93 0.05 6.21
C ALA A 171 28.07 -1.12 6.74
N GLY A 172 27.28 -0.88 7.79
CA GLY A 172 26.45 -1.91 8.42
C GLY A 172 25.18 -2.21 7.62
N GLU A 173 25.05 -3.42 7.08
CA GLU A 173 23.89 -3.82 6.25
C GLU A 173 22.54 -3.64 6.95
N ARG A 174 22.44 -4.00 8.23
CA ARG A 174 21.21 -3.84 9.01
C ARG A 174 20.82 -2.37 9.16
N LEU A 175 21.82 -1.51 9.45
CA LEU A 175 21.61 -0.07 9.60
C LEU A 175 21.24 0.56 8.24
N ARG A 176 21.87 0.12 7.16
CA ARG A 176 21.55 0.56 5.79
C ARG A 176 20.12 0.23 5.41
N LEU A 177 19.66 -0.99 5.69
CA LEU A 177 18.29 -1.40 5.44
C LEU A 177 17.29 -0.65 6.32
N ALA A 178 17.61 -0.46 7.62
CA ALA A 178 16.78 0.32 8.53
C ALA A 178 16.64 1.78 8.06
N ALA A 179 17.75 2.41 7.64
CA ALA A 179 17.74 3.77 7.13
C ALA A 179 16.95 3.90 5.82
N ALA A 180 17.07 2.94 4.90
CA ALA A 180 16.27 2.92 3.66
C ALA A 180 14.77 2.74 3.95
N LEU A 181 14.41 1.87 4.89
CA LEU A 181 13.03 1.66 5.33
C LEU A 181 12.44 2.93 5.94
N VAL A 182 13.13 3.52 6.93
CA VAL A 182 12.68 4.74 7.60
C VAL A 182 12.62 5.91 6.61
N GLY A 183 13.60 6.02 5.71
CA GLY A 183 13.61 7.04 4.66
C GLY A 183 12.43 6.90 3.69
N SER A 184 12.14 5.68 3.22
CA SER A 184 10.98 5.44 2.35
C SER A 184 9.66 5.76 3.06
N ALA A 185 9.50 5.31 4.31
CA ALA A 185 8.31 5.58 5.12
C ALA A 185 8.11 7.08 5.43
N ALA A 186 9.20 7.82 5.67
CA ALA A 186 9.14 9.25 5.92
C ALA A 186 8.73 10.02 4.65
N ILE A 187 9.29 9.65 3.48
CA ILE A 187 8.90 10.24 2.21
C ILE A 187 7.43 9.91 1.91
N PHE A 188 6.99 8.67 2.14
CA PHE A 188 5.60 8.25 2.01
C PHE A 188 4.65 9.10 2.89
N ALA A 189 4.99 9.31 4.16
CA ALA A 189 4.19 10.13 5.06
C ALA A 189 4.11 11.59 4.58
N LEU A 190 5.25 12.20 4.26
CA LEU A 190 5.31 13.58 3.77
C LEU A 190 4.62 13.77 2.42
N TRP A 191 4.60 12.74 1.58
CA TRP A 191 3.91 12.74 0.30
C TRP A 191 2.39 12.88 0.43
N HIS A 192 1.82 12.53 1.59
CA HIS A 192 0.40 12.76 1.91
C HIS A 192 0.10 14.18 2.39
N LEU A 193 1.12 14.98 2.70
CA LEU A 193 0.94 16.33 3.24
C LEU A 193 0.08 17.24 2.34
N PRO A 194 0.24 17.27 0.99
CA PRO A 194 -0.63 18.05 0.13
C PRO A 194 -2.11 17.65 0.27
N THR A 195 -2.41 16.36 0.28
CA THR A 195 -3.77 15.84 0.49
C THR A 195 -4.33 16.28 1.84
N ILE A 196 -3.53 16.17 2.92
CA ILE A 196 -3.94 16.57 4.26
C ILE A 196 -4.26 18.07 4.31
N LEU A 197 -3.41 18.91 3.69
CA LEU A 197 -3.58 20.36 3.69
C LEU A 197 -4.72 20.84 2.78
N LEU A 198 -4.95 20.17 1.65
CA LEU A 198 -5.99 20.54 0.70
C LEU A 198 -7.39 20.07 1.14
N ASN A 199 -7.49 18.91 1.81
CA ASN A 199 -8.77 18.31 2.19
C ASN A 199 -9.26 18.72 3.59
N GLY A 200 -8.56 19.61 4.31
CA GLY A 200 -9.07 20.08 5.60
C GLY A 200 -8.26 21.19 6.28
N SER A 201 -8.98 21.96 7.09
CA SER A 201 -8.46 22.94 8.06
C SER A 201 -8.05 22.26 9.37
N ALA A 202 -7.26 21.19 9.27
CA ALA A 202 -6.77 20.45 10.42
C ALA A 202 -5.76 21.29 11.21
N GLY A 203 -5.96 21.45 12.51
CA GLY A 203 -4.94 22.04 13.39
C GLY A 203 -3.64 21.22 13.37
N LEU A 204 -2.52 21.83 13.76
CA LEU A 204 -1.20 21.19 13.69
C LEU A 204 -1.16 19.78 14.31
N ALA A 205 -1.83 19.57 15.45
CA ALA A 205 -1.88 18.26 16.11
C ALA A 205 -2.51 17.16 15.24
N ALA A 206 -3.57 17.47 14.50
CA ALA A 206 -4.22 16.51 13.59
C ALA A 206 -3.34 16.21 12.37
N ILE A 207 -2.64 17.22 11.84
CA ILE A 207 -1.64 17.02 10.76
C ILE A 207 -0.53 16.09 11.25
N PHE A 208 0.06 16.35 12.41
CA PHE A 208 1.09 15.47 12.99
C PHE A 208 0.57 14.05 13.24
N GLY A 209 -0.66 13.91 13.76
CA GLY A 209 -1.29 12.61 13.96
C GLY A 209 -1.45 11.83 12.65
N ALA A 210 -1.93 12.49 11.59
CA ALA A 210 -2.07 11.89 10.27
C ALA A 210 -0.70 11.47 9.68
N LEU A 211 0.32 12.34 9.76
CA LEU A 211 1.67 12.01 9.29
C LEU A 211 2.29 10.85 10.09
N ALA A 212 2.09 10.80 11.41
CA ALA A 212 2.55 9.69 12.25
C ALA A 212 1.84 8.37 11.88
N TYR A 213 0.53 8.41 11.63
CA TYR A 213 -0.23 7.26 11.14
C TYR A 213 0.29 6.78 9.78
N MET A 214 0.52 7.68 8.82
CA MET A 214 1.08 7.33 7.50
C MET A 214 2.52 6.82 7.61
N MET A 215 3.33 7.35 8.52
CA MET A 215 4.69 6.84 8.80
C MET A 215 4.63 5.41 9.34
N LEU A 216 3.72 5.12 10.27
CA LEU A 216 3.55 3.78 10.82
C LEU A 216 3.08 2.79 9.76
N GLY A 217 2.06 3.13 8.95
CA GLY A 217 1.64 2.33 7.80
C GLY A 217 2.79 2.13 6.80
N GLY A 218 3.53 3.21 6.55
CA GLY A 218 4.84 3.29 5.91
C GLY A 218 5.77 2.14 6.26
N ILE A 219 6.09 2.06 7.55
CA ILE A 219 6.97 1.07 8.17
C ILE A 219 6.38 -0.34 8.06
N LEU A 220 5.11 -0.54 8.43
CA LEU A 220 4.49 -1.86 8.47
C LEU A 220 4.44 -2.51 7.09
N LEU A 221 4.03 -1.78 6.06
CA LEU A 221 4.01 -2.28 4.68
C LEU A 221 5.43 -2.55 4.15
N SER A 222 6.41 -1.71 4.51
CA SER A 222 7.81 -1.96 4.17
C SER A 222 8.35 -3.23 4.85
N LEU A 223 7.99 -3.48 6.11
CA LEU A 223 8.33 -4.72 6.81
C LEU A 223 7.65 -5.92 6.16
N LEU A 224 6.38 -5.82 5.77
CA LEU A 224 5.66 -6.89 5.09
C LEU A 224 6.33 -7.24 3.75
N TYR A 225 6.71 -6.23 2.97
CA TYR A 225 7.47 -6.40 1.73
C TYR A 225 8.84 -7.03 1.99
N LEU A 226 9.62 -6.51 2.94
CA LEU A 226 10.95 -7.04 3.25
C LEU A 226 10.90 -8.43 3.88
N ARG A 227 9.81 -8.83 4.55
CA ARG A 227 9.68 -10.20 5.07
C ARG A 227 9.36 -11.22 3.99
N THR A 228 8.58 -10.82 3.00
CA THR A 228 8.09 -11.74 1.98
C THR A 228 8.93 -11.70 0.70
N ALA A 229 9.56 -10.57 0.40
CA ALA A 229 10.11 -10.22 -0.91
C ALA A 229 9.04 -10.29 -2.03
N ARG A 230 7.78 -10.02 -1.68
CA ARG A 230 6.61 -10.13 -2.56
C ARG A 230 5.79 -8.85 -2.47
N LEU A 231 5.67 -8.12 -3.58
CA LEU A 231 4.99 -6.82 -3.59
C LEU A 231 3.48 -6.97 -3.44
N GLU A 232 2.90 -8.03 -4.00
CA GLU A 232 1.47 -8.32 -3.91
C GLU A 232 0.99 -8.53 -2.47
N VAL A 233 1.86 -8.94 -1.56
CA VAL A 233 1.51 -9.06 -0.13
C VAL A 233 1.34 -7.68 0.49
N ALA A 234 2.21 -6.72 0.15
CA ALA A 234 2.06 -5.34 0.58
C ALA A 234 0.82 -4.69 -0.03
N ILE A 235 0.56 -4.92 -1.33
CA ILE A 235 -0.65 -4.42 -2.02
C ILE A 235 -1.92 -4.95 -1.34
N ALA A 236 -1.98 -6.25 -1.02
CA ALA A 236 -3.13 -6.84 -0.34
C ALA A 236 -3.37 -6.23 1.04
N GLY A 237 -2.30 -6.11 1.85
CA GLY A 237 -2.39 -5.53 3.19
C GLY A 237 -2.82 -4.07 3.16
N HIS A 238 -2.24 -3.27 2.26
CA HIS A 238 -2.61 -1.88 2.09
C HIS A 238 -4.07 -1.72 1.64
N ALA A 239 -4.50 -2.46 0.61
CA ALA A 239 -5.86 -2.39 0.12
C ALA A 239 -6.90 -2.75 1.20
N LEU A 240 -6.65 -3.80 1.99
CA LEU A 240 -7.55 -4.22 3.08
C LEU A 240 -7.59 -3.22 4.23
N VAL A 241 -6.47 -2.55 4.55
CA VAL A 241 -6.47 -1.48 5.57
C VAL A 241 -7.29 -0.28 5.11
N ASN A 242 -7.20 0.11 3.83
CA ASN A 242 -7.91 1.27 3.31
C ASN A 242 -9.39 0.99 2.99
N ALA A 243 -9.70 -0.23 2.55
CA ALA A 243 -11.05 -0.64 2.18
C ALA A 243 -11.34 -2.06 2.71
N PRO A 244 -11.56 -2.21 4.03
CA PRO A 244 -11.74 -3.52 4.65
C PRO A 244 -13.03 -4.23 4.23
N THR A 245 -14.03 -3.48 3.74
CA THR A 245 -15.33 -4.00 3.25
C THR A 245 -15.97 -5.06 4.16
N LEU A 246 -15.97 -4.80 5.47
CA LEU A 246 -16.58 -5.71 6.44
C LEU A 246 -18.08 -5.88 6.15
N ILE A 247 -18.56 -7.12 6.23
CA ILE A 247 -19.98 -7.44 6.15
C ILE A 247 -20.66 -7.16 7.49
N VAL A 248 -19.95 -7.37 8.59
CA VAL A 248 -20.48 -7.27 9.95
C VAL A 248 -20.06 -5.96 10.60
N ALA A 249 -21.02 -5.27 11.22
CA ALA A 249 -20.75 -4.11 12.06
C ALA A 249 -19.87 -4.51 13.25
N SER A 250 -18.86 -3.70 13.55
CA SER A 250 -17.87 -4.02 14.58
C SER A 250 -17.58 -2.79 15.44
N PRO A 251 -17.41 -2.96 16.77
CA PRO A 251 -16.97 -1.89 17.67
C PRO A 251 -15.51 -1.48 17.40
N VAL A 252 -14.76 -2.31 16.67
CA VAL A 252 -13.39 -2.05 16.22
C VAL A 252 -13.41 -1.68 14.75
N SER A 253 -12.68 -0.63 14.35
CA SER A 253 -12.62 -0.20 12.96
C SER A 253 -12.05 -1.29 12.05
N GLY A 254 -12.63 -1.46 10.85
CA GLY A 254 -12.17 -2.47 9.91
C GLY A 254 -10.71 -2.30 9.49
N SER A 255 -10.23 -1.06 9.36
CA SER A 255 -8.82 -0.77 9.08
C SER A 255 -7.89 -1.30 10.17
N LEU A 256 -8.28 -1.20 11.45
CA LEU A 256 -7.49 -1.76 12.56
C LEU A 256 -7.51 -3.28 12.53
N LEU A 257 -8.67 -3.91 12.27
CA LEU A 257 -8.77 -5.37 12.14
C LEU A 257 -7.91 -5.89 10.98
N ALA A 258 -7.96 -5.25 9.81
CA ALA A 258 -7.09 -5.55 8.68
C ALA A 258 -5.61 -5.31 9.02
N GLY A 259 -5.30 -4.26 9.78
CA GLY A 259 -3.96 -3.98 10.29
C GLY A 259 -3.44 -5.09 11.20
N VAL A 260 -4.27 -5.64 12.08
CA VAL A 260 -3.92 -6.80 12.93
C VAL A 260 -3.62 -8.04 12.07
N VAL A 261 -4.43 -8.31 11.04
CA VAL A 261 -4.15 -9.37 10.07
C VAL A 261 -2.82 -9.14 9.36
N GLY A 262 -2.52 -7.89 8.97
CA GLY A 262 -1.24 -7.50 8.38
C GLY A 262 -0.06 -7.75 9.32
N VAL A 263 -0.16 -7.39 10.60
CA VAL A 263 0.86 -7.68 11.61
C VAL A 263 1.05 -9.19 11.78
N ALA A 264 -0.03 -9.96 11.85
CA ALA A 264 0.04 -11.41 11.89
C ALA A 264 0.76 -11.97 10.64
N ALA A 265 0.50 -11.41 9.46
CA ALA A 265 1.19 -11.78 8.23
C ALA A 265 2.69 -11.41 8.23
N ILE A 266 3.09 -10.31 8.87
CA ILE A 266 4.51 -9.96 9.07
C ILE A 266 5.20 -11.03 9.94
N LEU A 267 4.54 -11.45 11.02
CA LEU A 267 5.06 -12.47 11.94
C LEU A 267 5.11 -13.85 11.28
N ALA A 268 4.06 -14.22 10.55
CA ALA A 268 3.93 -15.46 9.80
C ALA A 268 4.65 -15.45 8.45
N GLY A 269 5.29 -14.32 8.07
CA GLY A 269 5.90 -14.08 6.77
C GLY A 269 6.70 -15.25 6.22
N PRO A 270 7.60 -15.91 6.99
CA PRO A 270 8.32 -17.10 6.53
C PRO A 270 7.41 -18.24 6.06
N LEU A 271 6.28 -18.50 6.74
CA LEU A 271 5.33 -19.56 6.39
C LEU A 271 4.54 -19.22 5.11
N LEU A 272 4.16 -17.94 4.94
CA LEU A 272 3.39 -17.48 3.78
C LEU A 272 4.12 -17.64 2.44
N VAL A 273 5.45 -17.68 2.48
CA VAL A 273 6.30 -17.89 1.29
C VAL A 273 6.97 -19.25 1.27
N GLY A 274 6.46 -20.21 2.06
CA GLY A 274 6.93 -21.61 2.06
C GLY A 274 8.35 -21.82 2.57
N ARG A 275 8.81 -21.01 3.55
CA ARG A 275 10.18 -21.07 4.10
C ARG A 275 10.27 -21.84 5.40
N ASN A 276 11.35 -22.61 5.51
CA ASN A 276 11.83 -23.17 6.78
C ASN A 276 12.59 -22.09 7.57
N HIS A 277 11.93 -21.51 8.57
CA HIS A 277 12.48 -20.90 9.80
C HIS A 277 13.41 -19.67 9.74
N SER A 278 13.79 -19.10 8.59
CA SER A 278 14.59 -17.86 8.61
C SER A 278 13.71 -16.62 8.86
N PHE A 279 13.68 -16.10 10.08
CA PHE A 279 12.94 -14.88 10.47
C PHE A 279 13.60 -13.55 10.02
N GLY A 280 14.59 -13.62 9.12
CA GLY A 280 15.31 -12.44 8.64
C GLY A 280 14.53 -11.60 7.63
N LEU A 281 14.91 -10.33 7.50
CA LEU A 281 14.43 -9.44 6.44
C LEU A 281 15.22 -9.70 5.15
N ALA A 282 14.49 -9.84 4.03
CA ALA A 282 15.01 -9.79 2.68
C ALA A 282 15.78 -8.49 2.46
N ARG A 283 16.78 -8.56 1.58
CA ARG A 283 17.68 -7.44 1.32
C ARG A 283 17.64 -7.13 -0.18
N PRO A 284 17.56 -5.86 -0.57
CA PRO A 284 17.78 -5.46 -1.95
C PRO A 284 19.19 -5.86 -2.40
N VAL A 285 19.29 -6.52 -3.55
CA VAL A 285 20.54 -6.88 -4.23
C VAL A 285 20.46 -6.35 -5.66
N ALA A 286 21.51 -5.67 -6.10
CA ALA A 286 21.58 -5.11 -7.43
C ALA A 286 21.88 -6.21 -8.46
N VAL A 287 21.11 -6.22 -9.56
CA VAL A 287 21.27 -7.11 -10.72
C VAL A 287 21.35 -6.32 -12.01
#